data_AF-A0A8S2D8V5-F1
#
_entry.id   AF-A0A8S2D8V5-F1
#
_cell.length_a   1.000
_cell.length_b   1.000
_cell.length_c   1.000
_cell.angle_alpha   90.00
_cell.angle_beta   90.00
_cell.angle_gamma   90.00
#
_symmetry.space_group_name_H-M   'P 1'
#
loop_
_entity.id
_entity.type
_entity.pdbx_description
1 polymer ?
#
loop_
_entity_poly.entity_id
_entity_poly.type
_entity_poly.pdbx_seq_one_letter_code
_entity_poly.pdbx_strand_id
1 'polypeptide(L)'
;MTAETSVTNRKPCGFDVAQSSWKRWPALLLWWWIYPILKLGTKRQLTDDDLSELSPNDECRQLLNAFESERLKRINTSTLKLMFSTFWREMLVCSLLLLPYSVVKIAQPLLLRQIVLVINNPLELSYKGYLYAVAL
;
A
#
# COMPACT_ATOMS: atom_id res chain seq x y z
N MET A 1 -4.06 -31.27 19.02
CA MET A 1 -4.34 -30.80 17.65
C MET A 1 -3.01 -30.52 16.98
N THR A 2 -2.55 -31.49 16.20
CA THR A 2 -1.29 -31.47 15.46
C THR A 2 -1.38 -30.40 14.38
N ALA A 3 -0.52 -29.38 14.47
CA ALA A 3 -0.35 -28.41 13.40
C ALA A 3 0.26 -29.12 12.19
N GLU A 4 -0.54 -29.32 11.15
CA GLU A 4 -0.04 -29.63 9.82
C GLU A 4 0.81 -28.44 9.37
N THR A 5 2.10 -28.52 9.62
CA THR A 5 3.08 -27.72 8.91
C THR A 5 3.17 -28.34 7.53
N SER A 6 2.28 -27.93 6.62
CA SER A 6 2.48 -28.13 5.21
C SER A 6 3.73 -27.33 4.84
N VAL A 7 4.90 -27.97 4.94
CA VAL A 7 6.13 -27.49 4.31
C VAL A 7 5.87 -27.60 2.81
N THR A 8 5.15 -26.62 2.28
CA THR A 8 4.98 -26.53 0.85
C THR A 8 6.32 -26.06 0.30
N ASN A 9 6.93 -26.83 -0.60
CA ASN A 9 8.14 -26.42 -1.31
C ASN A 9 7.76 -25.37 -2.37
N ARG A 10 7.06 -24.33 -1.95
CA ARG A 10 6.60 -23.22 -2.78
C ARG A 10 7.65 -22.13 -2.74
N LYS A 11 7.71 -21.36 -3.82
CA LYS A 11 8.66 -20.26 -3.91
C LYS A 11 8.30 -19.18 -2.90
N PRO A 12 9.30 -18.52 -2.28
CA PRO A 12 9.05 -17.42 -1.36
C PRO A 12 8.31 -16.29 -2.07
N CYS A 13 7.48 -15.56 -1.34
CA CYS A 13 6.71 -14.46 -1.87
C CYS A 13 7.61 -13.42 -2.54
N GLY A 14 7.33 -13.09 -3.81
CA GLY A 14 8.07 -12.05 -4.53
C GLY A 14 8.00 -10.67 -3.87
N PHE A 15 6.92 -10.43 -3.11
CA PHE A 15 6.75 -9.22 -2.29
C PHE A 15 7.78 -9.14 -1.16
N ASP A 16 8.04 -10.22 -0.41
CA ASP A 16 9.02 -10.24 0.68
C ASP A 16 10.42 -9.93 0.16
N VAL A 17 10.75 -10.47 -1.01
CA VAL A 17 12.03 -10.22 -1.71
C VAL A 17 12.15 -8.77 -2.17
N ALA A 18 11.03 -8.12 -2.51
CA ALA A 18 10.99 -6.71 -2.87
C ALA A 18 11.11 -5.79 -1.64
N GLN A 19 10.52 -6.20 -0.51
CA GLN A 19 10.56 -5.45 0.75
C GLN A 19 11.90 -5.59 1.49
N SER A 20 12.67 -6.66 1.26
CA SER A 20 13.88 -6.98 2.01
C SER A 20 15.01 -5.94 1.95
N SER A 21 14.95 -4.96 1.06
CA SER A 21 16.04 -4.00 0.87
C SER A 21 15.56 -2.65 0.36
N TRP A 22 16.04 -1.57 0.97
CA TRP A 22 15.76 -0.19 0.55
C TRP A 22 16.06 0.07 -0.94
N LYS A 23 17.14 -0.54 -1.47
CA LYS A 23 17.52 -0.43 -2.89
C LYS A 23 16.44 -0.94 -3.86
N ARG A 24 15.51 -1.77 -3.39
CA ARG A 24 14.40 -2.33 -4.17
C ARG A 24 13.08 -1.59 -3.98
N TRP A 25 13.05 -0.53 -3.19
CA TRP A 25 11.84 0.24 -2.93
C TRP A 25 11.16 0.82 -4.19
N PRO A 26 11.88 1.28 -5.23
CA PRO A 26 11.22 1.69 -6.49
C PRO A 26 10.49 0.53 -7.17
N ALA A 27 11.05 -0.68 -7.11
CA ALA A 27 10.42 -1.88 -7.64
C ALA A 27 9.18 -2.28 -6.82
N LEU A 28 9.16 -1.96 -5.53
CA LEU A 28 7.98 -2.11 -4.67
C LEU A 28 6.88 -1.11 -5.04
N LEU A 29 7.22 0.17 -5.19
CA LEU A 29 6.28 1.25 -5.55
C LEU A 29 5.66 1.05 -6.94
N LEU A 30 6.45 0.55 -7.90
CA LEU A 30 5.99 0.29 -9.28
C LEU A 30 5.35 -1.11 -9.44
N TRP A 31 5.09 -1.83 -8.35
CA TRP A 31 4.58 -3.21 -8.36
C TRP A 31 5.36 -4.15 -9.31
N TRP A 32 6.66 -3.92 -9.46
CA TRP A 32 7.50 -4.64 -10.41
C TRP A 32 7.59 -6.14 -10.09
N TRP A 33 7.42 -6.50 -8.81
CA TRP A 33 7.43 -7.90 -8.36
C TRP A 33 6.23 -8.72 -8.90
N ILE A 34 5.16 -8.08 -9.38
CA ILE A 34 4.00 -8.75 -10.01
C ILE A 34 4.27 -9.13 -11.47
N TYR A 35 5.18 -8.40 -12.15
CA TYR A 35 5.54 -8.63 -13.55
C TYR A 35 5.84 -10.11 -13.93
N PRO A 36 6.63 -10.90 -13.17
CA PRO A 36 6.89 -12.30 -13.52
C PRO A 36 5.63 -13.17 -13.56
N ILE A 37 4.66 -12.93 -12.66
CA ILE A 37 3.39 -13.68 -12.62
C ILE A 37 2.54 -13.32 -13.85
N LEU A 38 2.45 -12.03 -14.17
CA LEU A 38 1.73 -11.55 -15.35
C LEU A 38 2.32 -12.15 -16.64
N LYS A 39 3.65 -12.18 -16.76
CA LYS A 39 4.34 -12.77 -17.92
C LYS A 39 4.10 -14.27 -18.06
N LEU A 40 3.93 -14.98 -16.94
CA LEU A 40 3.58 -16.41 -16.95
C LEU A 40 2.14 -16.62 -17.45
N GLY A 41 1.21 -15.77 -16.99
CA GLY A 41 -0.19 -15.80 -17.39
C GLY A 41 -0.46 -15.46 -18.85
N THR A 42 0.42 -14.68 -19.49
CA THR A 42 0.35 -14.46 -20.94
C THR A 42 0.69 -15.71 -21.73
N LYS A 43 1.49 -16.63 -21.17
CA LYS A 43 1.98 -17.83 -21.87
C LYS A 43 1.12 -19.07 -21.62
N ARG A 44 0.56 -19.21 -20.43
CA ARG A 44 -0.26 -20.36 -20.02
C ARG A 44 -1.28 -19.96 -18.97
N GLN A 45 -2.31 -20.78 -18.79
CA GLN A 45 -3.23 -20.65 -17.65
C GLN A 45 -2.47 -20.94 -16.34
N LEU A 46 -2.69 -20.10 -15.33
CA LEU A 46 -2.07 -20.27 -14.01
C LEU A 46 -2.73 -21.44 -13.27
N THR A 47 -1.90 -22.20 -12.56
CA THR A 47 -2.32 -23.27 -11.65
C THR A 47 -1.88 -22.92 -10.22
N ASP A 48 -2.45 -23.57 -9.21
CA ASP A 48 -2.13 -23.32 -7.80
C ASP A 48 -0.64 -23.49 -7.45
N ASP A 49 0.09 -24.33 -8.20
CA ASP A 49 1.53 -24.53 -8.03
C ASP A 49 2.39 -23.35 -8.49
N ASP A 50 1.83 -22.46 -9.33
CA ASP A 50 2.50 -21.24 -9.80
C ASP A 50 2.38 -20.07 -8.82
N LEU A 51 1.50 -20.20 -7.82
CA LEU A 51 1.33 -19.19 -6.78
C LEU A 51 2.48 -19.28 -5.78
N SER A 52 3.01 -18.11 -5.42
CA SER A 52 4.00 -18.01 -4.35
C SER A 52 3.33 -18.23 -3.00
N GLU A 53 4.12 -18.64 -2.01
CA GLU A 53 3.63 -18.78 -0.64
C GLU A 53 3.27 -17.40 -0.05
N LEU A 54 2.35 -17.38 0.92
CA LEU A 54 1.96 -16.16 1.61
C LEU A 54 3.13 -15.62 2.43
N SER A 55 3.23 -14.29 2.57
CA SER A 55 4.24 -13.71 3.47
C SER A 55 4.02 -14.24 4.89
N PRO A 56 5.09 -14.61 5.61
CA PRO A 56 4.94 -15.13 6.97
C PRO A 56 4.19 -14.15 7.87
N ASN A 57 4.38 -12.84 7.68
CA ASN A 57 3.72 -11.79 8.47
C ASN A 57 2.20 -11.76 8.28
N ASP A 58 1.71 -12.16 7.10
CA ASP A 58 0.28 -12.13 6.76
C ASP A 58 -0.40 -13.49 7.03
N GLU A 59 0.33 -14.48 7.56
CA GLU A 59 -0.25 -15.75 7.94
C GLU A 59 -1.28 -15.59 9.06
N CYS A 60 -2.41 -16.30 8.94
CA CYS A 60 -3.45 -16.32 9.96
C CYS A 60 -2.91 -16.64 11.36
N ARG A 61 -1.90 -17.50 11.45
CA ARG A 61 -1.26 -17.88 12.72
C ARG A 61 -0.58 -16.69 13.39
N GLN A 62 0.16 -15.87 12.63
CA GLN A 62 0.86 -14.71 13.17
C GLN A 62 -0.14 -13.63 13.59
N LEU A 63 -1.13 -13.36 12.75
CA LEU A 63 -2.20 -12.40 13.05
C LEU A 63 -3.01 -12.80 14.28
N LEU A 64 -3.36 -14.08 14.42
CA LEU A 64 -4.07 -14.61 15.58
C LEU A 64 -3.23 -14.49 16.85
N ASN A 65 -1.94 -14.83 16.79
CA ASN A 65 -1.03 -14.68 17.93
C ASN A 65 -0.91 -13.22 18.39
N ALA A 66 -0.81 -12.28 17.45
CA ALA A 66 -0.77 -10.85 17.75
C ALA A 66 -2.05 -10.41 18.45
N PHE A 67 -3.21 -10.80 17.93
CA PHE A 67 -4.52 -10.50 18.51
C PHE A 67 -4.72 -11.11 19.90
N GLU A 68 -4.36 -12.39 20.09
CA GLU A 68 -4.46 -13.05 21.40
C GLU A 68 -3.54 -12.41 22.44
N SER A 69 -2.34 -11.99 22.05
CA SER A 69 -1.40 -11.30 22.93
C SER A 69 -1.95 -9.96 23.42
N GLU A 70 -2.70 -9.24 22.58
CA GLU A 70 -3.39 -8.01 22.99
C GLU A 70 -4.61 -8.31 23.85
N ARG A 71 -5.37 -9.37 23.53
CA ARG A 71 -6.54 -9.80 24.30
C ARG A 71 -6.19 -10.07 25.76
N LEU A 72 -5.08 -10.79 25.99
CA LEU A 72 -4.60 -11.11 27.34
C LEU A 72 -4.21 -9.86 28.14
N LYS A 73 -3.75 -8.79 27.50
CA LYS A 73 -3.41 -7.51 28.15
C LYS A 73 -4.65 -6.67 28.47
N ARG A 74 -5.78 -6.92 27.80
CA ARG A 74 -6.97 -6.06 27.80
C ARG A 74 -8.26 -6.88 27.98
N ILE A 75 -8.32 -7.64 29.07
CA ILE A 75 -9.34 -8.66 29.38
C ILE A 75 -10.80 -8.16 29.34
N ASN A 76 -11.05 -6.86 29.58
CA ASN A 76 -12.41 -6.28 29.63
C ASN A 76 -12.73 -5.28 28.51
N THR A 77 -12.09 -5.39 27.34
CA THR A 77 -12.29 -4.42 26.26
C THR A 77 -13.20 -5.00 25.16
N SER A 78 -14.05 -4.16 24.56
CA SER A 78 -14.84 -4.53 23.39
C SER A 78 -13.95 -5.07 22.26
N THR A 79 -14.38 -6.15 21.61
CA THR A 79 -13.66 -6.84 20.52
C THR A 79 -13.25 -5.89 19.41
N LEU A 80 -14.09 -4.92 19.06
CA LEU A 80 -13.77 -3.93 18.02
C LEU A 80 -12.61 -3.02 18.44
N LYS A 81 -12.62 -2.56 19.69
CA LYS A 81 -11.54 -1.71 20.22
C LYS A 81 -10.22 -2.47 20.34
N LEU A 82 -10.28 -3.77 20.57
CA LEU A 82 -9.12 -4.64 20.52
C LEU A 82 -8.56 -4.77 19.10
N MET A 83 -9.41 -5.05 18.11
CA MET A 83 -9.01 -5.10 16.69
C MET A 83 -8.35 -3.80 16.23
N PHE A 84 -8.97 -2.65 16.55
CA PHE A 84 -8.40 -1.35 16.22
C PHE A 84 -7.06 -1.10 16.91
N SER A 85 -6.89 -1.54 18.16
CA SER A 85 -5.62 -1.41 18.90
C SER A 85 -4.50 -2.23 18.23
N THR A 86 -4.80 -3.47 17.85
CA THR A 86 -3.81 -4.40 17.30
C THR A 86 -3.28 -3.92 15.95
N PHE A 87 -4.16 -3.39 15.09
CA PHE A 87 -3.81 -2.96 13.72
C PHE A 87 -3.67 -1.43 13.57
N TRP A 88 -3.56 -0.70 14.68
CA TRP A 88 -3.53 0.76 14.64
C TRP A 88 -2.29 1.29 13.90
N ARG A 89 -1.16 0.59 13.99
CA ARG A 89 0.11 1.03 13.39
C ARG A 89 0.03 0.99 11.87
N GLU A 90 -0.51 -0.09 11.32
CA GLU A 90 -0.73 -0.30 9.89
C GLU A 90 -1.75 0.71 9.37
N MET A 91 -2.84 0.92 10.11
CA MET A 91 -3.84 1.95 9.78
C MET A 91 -3.25 3.36 9.76
N LEU A 92 -2.39 3.71 10.72
CA LEU A 92 -1.72 5.01 10.75
C LEU A 92 -0.82 5.21 9.54
N VAL A 93 -0.06 4.19 9.12
CA VAL A 93 0.80 4.29 7.92
C VAL A 93 -0.03 4.48 6.66
N CYS A 94 -1.12 3.72 6.50
CA CYS A 94 -2.05 3.89 5.37
C CYS A 94 -2.70 5.27 5.37
N SER A 95 -3.14 5.76 6.53
CA SER A 95 -3.73 7.09 6.68
C SER A 95 -2.74 8.18 6.34
N LEU A 96 -1.51 8.09 6.86
CA LEU A 96 -0.43 9.04 6.58
C LEU A 96 -0.12 9.13 5.08
N LEU A 97 -0.20 8.00 4.36
CA LEU A 97 0.01 7.97 2.91
C LEU A 97 -1.19 8.52 2.13
N LEU A 98 -2.41 8.38 2.65
CA LEU A 98 -3.65 8.86 2.02
C LEU A 98 -3.86 10.38 2.18
N LEU A 99 -3.32 10.98 3.25
CA LEU A 99 -3.40 12.42 3.51
C LEU A 99 -2.87 13.29 2.35
N PRO A 100 -1.62 13.12 1.86
CA PRO A 100 -1.11 13.96 0.76
C PRO A 100 -1.93 13.78 -0.52
N TYR A 101 -2.41 12.57 -0.82
CA TYR A 101 -3.27 12.32 -1.97
C TYR A 101 -4.57 13.15 -1.89
N SER A 102 -5.18 13.20 -0.70
CA SER A 102 -6.37 14.02 -0.45
C SER A 102 -6.10 15.51 -0.59
N VAL A 103 -4.94 15.98 -0.09
CA VAL A 103 -4.52 17.39 -0.22
C VAL A 103 -4.33 17.78 -1.68
N VAL A 104 -3.68 16.95 -2.49
CA VAL A 104 -3.47 17.20 -3.93
C VAL A 104 -4.82 17.28 -4.66
N LYS A 105 -5.77 16.41 -4.33
CA LYS A 105 -7.13 16.46 -4.90
C LYS A 105 -7.88 17.76 -4.61
N ILE A 106 -7.68 18.34 -3.43
CA ILE A 106 -8.27 19.63 -3.05
C ILE A 106 -7.51 20.80 -3.71
N ALA A 107 -6.19 20.69 -3.87
CA ALA A 107 -5.37 21.71 -4.51
C ALA A 107 -5.64 21.84 -6.01
N GLN A 108 -6.00 20.74 -6.69
CA GLN A 108 -6.28 20.70 -8.13
C GLN A 108 -7.28 21.78 -8.61
N PRO A 109 -8.51 21.91 -8.07
CA PRO A 109 -9.45 22.96 -8.49
C PRO A 109 -8.98 24.38 -8.11
N LEU A 110 -8.19 24.54 -7.04
CA LEU A 110 -7.65 25.83 -6.63
C LEU A 110 -6.60 26.33 -7.64
N LEU A 111 -5.70 25.45 -8.07
CA LEU A 111 -4.71 25.74 -9.11
C LEU A 111 -5.39 26.06 -10.45
N LEU A 112 -6.40 25.26 -10.82
CA LEU A 112 -7.17 25.51 -12.04
C LEU A 112 -7.85 26.90 -12.01
N ARG A 113 -8.41 27.30 -10.88
CA ARG A 113 -8.99 28.64 -10.70
C ARG A 113 -7.95 29.74 -10.92
N GLN A 114 -6.73 29.57 -10.40
CA GLN A 114 -5.66 30.56 -10.60
C GLN A 114 -5.24 30.67 -12.06
N ILE A 115 -5.17 29.56 -12.79
CA ILE A 115 -4.89 29.56 -14.23
C ILE A 115 -5.94 30.38 -14.99
N VAL A 116 -7.24 30.19 -14.70
CA VAL A 116 -8.33 30.96 -15.34
C VAL A 116 -8.22 32.46 -15.04
N LEU A 117 -7.85 32.84 -13.82
CA LEU A 117 -7.66 34.24 -13.45
C LEU A 117 -6.49 34.90 -14.17
N VAL A 118 -5.38 34.18 -14.37
CA VAL A 118 -4.23 34.68 -15.13
C VAL A 118 -4.59 34.88 -16.61
N ILE A 119 -5.37 33.96 -17.21
CA ILE A 119 -5.81 34.09 -18.61
C ILE A 119 -6.73 35.30 -18.80
N ASN A 120 -7.60 35.59 -17.83
CA ASN A 120 -8.53 36.73 -17.91
C ASN A 120 -7.86 38.10 -17.66
N ASN A 121 -6.66 38.15 -17.11
CA ASN A 121 -5.95 39.40 -16.81
C ASN A 121 -4.70 39.56 -17.70
N PRO A 122 -4.78 40.35 -18.79
CA PRO A 122 -3.68 40.48 -19.76
C PRO A 122 -2.43 41.24 -19.23
N LEU A 123 -2.48 41.77 -18.01
CA LEU A 123 -1.38 42.49 -17.36
C LEU A 123 -0.49 41.59 -16.48
N GLU A 124 -0.87 40.32 -16.29
CA GLU A 124 -0.11 39.37 -15.47
C GLU A 124 1.02 38.70 -16.26
N LEU A 125 2.19 38.55 -15.61
CA LEU A 125 3.38 37.95 -16.21
C LEU A 125 3.16 36.47 -16.59
N SER A 126 3.44 36.11 -17.85
CA SER A 126 3.19 34.78 -18.42
C SER A 126 3.86 33.62 -17.67
N TYR A 127 4.97 33.86 -16.95
CA TYR A 127 5.67 32.81 -16.20
C TYR A 127 4.82 32.21 -15.07
N LYS A 128 3.88 32.97 -14.49
CA LYS A 128 2.99 32.48 -13.42
C LYS A 128 2.06 31.36 -13.91
N GLY A 129 1.56 31.48 -15.15
CA GLY A 129 0.72 30.45 -15.77
C GLY A 129 1.46 29.12 -15.93
N TYR A 130 2.72 29.15 -16.37
CA TYR A 130 3.56 27.95 -16.47
C TYR A 130 3.83 27.32 -15.10
N LEU A 131 4.06 28.12 -14.05
CA LEU A 131 4.25 27.60 -12.70
C LEU A 131 3.02 26.87 -12.16
N TYR A 132 1.82 27.44 -12.35
CA TYR A 132 0.59 26.77 -11.95
C TYR A 132 0.29 25.52 -12.77
N ALA A 133 0.66 25.50 -14.06
CA ALA A 133 0.49 24.34 -14.93
C ALA A 133 1.44 23.17 -14.58
N VAL A 134 2.67 23.47 -14.14
CA VAL A 134 3.62 22.46 -13.67
C VAL A 134 3.26 21.94 -12.28
N ALA A 135 2.61 22.77 -11.46
CA ALA A 135 2.16 22.40 -10.12
C ALA A 135 0.83 21.60 -10.11
N LEU A 136 0.07 21.63 -11.21
CA LEU A 136 -1.19 20.91 -11.40
C LEU A 136 -0.95 19.42 -11.70
#